data_AF-A0A1R0WHB3-F1
#
_entry.id   AF-A0A1R0WHB3-F1
#
_cell.length_a   1.000
_cell.length_b   1.000
_cell.length_c   1.000
_cell.angle_alpha   90.00
_cell.angle_beta   90.00
_cell.angle_gamma   90.00
#
_symmetry.space_group_name_H-M   'P 1'
#
loop_
_entity.id
_entity.type
_entity.pdbx_description
1 polymer ?
#
loop_
_entity_poly.entity_id
_entity_poly.type
_entity_poly.pdbx_seq_one_letter_code
_entity_poly.pdbx_strand_id
1 'polypeptide(L)'
;MNRLIKAVILLTCVMFVGSAFVFAEIKGSSLSNIKNTEELKIEPAMDPVAVITGTDNALYPVQETDGVYEGMALAWEGRFLNFPWRSVASETPSAQLMAMDVTQDGIEDAIVFLTAADGTGVYVEQLHIVDGTQMVEIMMKDPVKAAEEYIQVSTELKEIGPVTVGNYVKYEVKGSTVTATLGVAQSFSQYIGDLVITYQYNPKVEELEAESILYTAF
;
A
#
# COMPACT_ATOMS: atom_id res chain seq x y z
N MET A 1 -31.29 -47.74 -24.24
CA MET A 1 -30.89 -47.01 -25.45
C MET A 1 -31.57 -45.64 -25.40
N ASN A 2 -30.94 -44.50 -25.08
CA ASN A 2 -29.54 -44.13 -24.88
C ASN A 2 -29.56 -42.89 -23.95
N ARG A 3 -29.17 -42.87 -22.67
CA ARG A 3 -27.86 -43.22 -22.03
C ARG A 3 -26.58 -42.80 -22.77
N LEU A 4 -26.68 -42.15 -23.92
CA LEU A 4 -25.55 -41.55 -24.67
C LEU A 4 -25.78 -40.05 -25.01
N ILE A 5 -26.90 -39.43 -24.63
CA ILE A 5 -27.15 -38.00 -24.91
C ILE A 5 -26.84 -37.09 -23.69
N LYS A 6 -26.68 -37.65 -22.49
CA LYS A 6 -26.13 -36.88 -21.33
C LYS A 6 -24.61 -36.97 -21.21
N ALA A 7 -23.94 -37.70 -22.10
CA ALA A 7 -22.49 -37.92 -22.10
C ALA A 7 -21.72 -37.02 -23.08
N VAL A 8 -22.37 -36.03 -23.72
CA VAL A 8 -21.74 -35.20 -24.77
C VAL A 8 -21.79 -33.69 -24.46
N ILE A 9 -22.23 -33.29 -23.27
CA ILE A 9 -22.00 -31.92 -22.75
C ILE A 9 -21.15 -31.99 -21.48
N LEU A 10 -20.13 -32.85 -21.51
CA LEU A 10 -19.12 -32.95 -20.47
C LEU A 10 -17.76 -33.20 -21.11
N LEU A 11 -17.39 -32.35 -22.07
CA LEU A 11 -15.99 -32.13 -22.44
C LEU A 11 -15.90 -30.84 -23.27
N THR A 12 -14.86 -30.05 -22.99
CA THR A 12 -14.53 -28.67 -23.45
C THR A 12 -15.24 -27.57 -22.65
N CYS A 13 -14.61 -26.68 -21.87
CA CYS A 13 -13.23 -26.39 -21.49
C CYS A 13 -13.36 -25.70 -20.10
N VAL A 14 -12.69 -26.15 -19.03
CA VAL A 14 -11.30 -25.81 -18.68
C VAL A 14 -11.10 -24.30 -18.44
N MET A 15 -10.76 -23.99 -17.18
CA MET A 15 -10.13 -22.78 -16.62
C MET A 15 -11.01 -21.54 -16.38
N PHE A 16 -11.44 -21.35 -15.12
CA PHE A 16 -10.78 -20.38 -14.23
C PHE A 16 -11.14 -20.73 -12.77
N VAL A 17 -10.18 -21.33 -12.07
CA VAL A 17 -10.15 -21.52 -10.62
C VAL A 17 -9.11 -20.54 -10.08
N GLY A 18 -9.42 -19.91 -8.96
CA GLY A 18 -8.45 -19.22 -8.11
C GLY A 18 -9.00 -17.86 -7.68
N SER A 19 -9.37 -17.59 -6.44
CA SER A 19 -9.13 -18.33 -5.19
C SER A 19 -10.26 -18.02 -4.20
N ALA A 20 -10.98 -19.07 -3.82
CA ALA A 20 -11.97 -19.02 -2.75
C ALA A 20 -11.27 -19.00 -1.39
N PHE A 21 -11.75 -18.13 -0.52
CA PHE A 21 -11.55 -18.17 0.93
C PHE A 21 -11.85 -19.58 1.45
N VAL A 22 -10.88 -20.21 2.12
CA VAL A 22 -11.10 -21.46 2.83
C VAL A 22 -11.42 -21.13 4.29
N PHE A 23 -12.72 -21.12 4.62
CA PHE A 23 -13.17 -21.37 5.98
C PHE A 23 -13.13 -22.88 6.22
N ALA A 24 -12.22 -23.33 7.08
CA ALA A 24 -12.22 -24.72 7.55
C ALA A 24 -13.32 -24.91 8.60
N GLU A 25 -14.42 -25.54 8.22
CA GLU A 25 -15.42 -26.07 9.16
C GLU A 25 -14.93 -27.45 9.66
N ILE A 26 -14.43 -27.51 10.89
CA ILE A 26 -14.01 -28.77 11.52
C ILE A 26 -15.26 -29.49 12.04
N LYS A 27 -15.69 -30.55 11.33
CA LYS A 27 -16.55 -31.61 11.88
C LYS A 27 -15.79 -32.93 11.84
N GLY A 28 -15.62 -33.50 13.03
CA GLY A 28 -14.60 -34.49 13.34
C GLY A 28 -14.68 -35.82 12.59
N SER A 29 -13.51 -36.36 12.29
CA SER A 29 -13.19 -37.78 12.46
C SER A 29 -11.66 -37.99 12.40
N SER A 30 -11.16 -38.74 13.39
CA SER A 30 -9.82 -39.34 13.51
C SER A 30 -8.58 -38.42 13.57
N LEU A 31 -8.27 -37.97 14.79
CA LEU A 31 -6.92 -37.58 15.19
C LEU A 31 -6.04 -38.84 15.30
N SER A 32 -5.22 -39.12 14.29
CA SER A 32 -4.06 -39.99 14.46
C SER A 32 -2.88 -39.49 13.61
N ASN A 33 -1.90 -38.92 14.31
CA ASN A 33 -0.49 -38.83 13.91
C ASN A 33 -0.11 -37.89 12.75
N ILE A 34 -0.40 -36.58 12.89
CA ILE A 34 0.48 -35.57 12.28
C ILE A 34 1.40 -35.04 13.39
N LYS A 35 2.52 -35.74 13.60
CA LYS A 35 3.73 -35.14 14.18
C LYS A 35 4.58 -34.65 13.02
N ASN A 36 4.23 -33.50 12.47
CA ASN A 36 5.18 -32.63 11.79
C ASN A 36 4.49 -31.27 11.60
N THR A 37 4.66 -30.40 12.60
CA THR A 37 4.51 -28.96 12.40
C THR A 37 5.83 -28.47 11.85
N GLU A 38 6.14 -28.83 10.60
CA GLU A 38 7.07 -28.01 9.83
C GLU A 38 6.25 -26.79 9.43
N GLU A 39 6.59 -25.64 10.00
CA GLU A 39 6.07 -24.35 9.54
C GLU A 39 6.28 -24.28 8.03
N LEU A 40 5.18 -24.19 7.29
CA LEU A 40 5.21 -24.15 5.84
C LEU A 40 5.79 -22.80 5.43
N LYS A 41 7.12 -22.74 5.25
CA LYS A 41 7.83 -21.56 4.78
C LYS A 41 7.42 -21.32 3.34
N ILE A 42 6.45 -20.43 3.12
CA ILE A 42 6.06 -19.99 1.77
C ILE A 42 7.24 -19.15 1.26
N GLU A 43 8.01 -19.70 0.33
CA GLU A 43 9.03 -18.91 -0.35
C GLU A 43 8.34 -17.92 -1.30
N PRO A 44 8.67 -16.63 -1.22
CA PRO A 44 8.15 -15.62 -2.15
C PRO A 44 8.54 -16.00 -3.59
N ALA A 45 7.63 -15.76 -4.54
CA ALA A 45 7.86 -16.10 -5.94
C ALA A 45 8.88 -15.17 -6.64
N MET A 46 9.18 -14.03 -6.03
CA MET A 46 10.04 -12.98 -6.55
C MET A 46 11.03 -12.52 -5.49
N ASP A 47 12.12 -11.89 -5.92
CA ASP A 47 13.09 -11.25 -5.02
C ASP A 47 12.47 -10.05 -4.28
N PRO A 48 12.94 -9.73 -3.07
CA PRO A 48 12.43 -8.59 -2.33
C PRO A 48 12.80 -7.28 -3.04
N VAL A 49 11.84 -6.35 -3.10
CA VAL A 49 12.04 -5.00 -3.63
C VAL A 49 12.45 -4.00 -2.57
N ALA A 50 12.29 -4.35 -1.29
CA ALA A 50 12.81 -3.59 -0.16
C ALA A 50 13.10 -4.53 1.02
N VAL A 51 14.17 -4.24 1.77
CA VAL A 51 14.59 -5.02 2.94
C VAL A 51 15.07 -4.09 4.06
N ILE A 52 14.86 -4.47 5.31
CA ILE A 52 15.47 -3.80 6.46
C ILE A 52 16.75 -4.55 6.82
N THR A 53 17.90 -3.87 6.68
CA THR A 53 19.20 -4.52 6.92
C THR A 53 19.33 -4.98 8.36
N GLY A 54 19.68 -6.25 8.55
CA GLY A 54 19.87 -6.85 9.88
C GLY A 54 18.62 -7.49 10.47
N THR A 55 17.50 -7.51 9.74
CA THR A 55 16.28 -8.24 10.11
C THR A 55 15.84 -9.15 8.95
N ASP A 56 14.80 -9.95 9.20
CA ASP A 56 14.12 -10.75 8.15
C ASP A 56 12.95 -9.96 7.50
N ASN A 57 12.80 -8.67 7.84
CA ASN A 57 11.69 -7.84 7.36
C ASN A 57 11.96 -7.42 5.90
N ALA A 58 11.00 -7.72 5.03
CA ALA A 58 11.16 -7.55 3.60
C ALA A 58 9.81 -7.39 2.91
N LEU A 59 9.83 -6.69 1.77
CA LEU A 59 8.69 -6.50 0.91
C LEU A 59 8.93 -7.20 -0.43
N TYR A 60 7.99 -8.04 -0.82
CA TYR A 60 8.06 -8.83 -2.04
C TYR A 60 6.91 -8.47 -2.96
N PRO A 61 7.14 -8.32 -4.28
CA PRO A 61 6.02 -8.27 -5.21
C PRO A 61 5.36 -9.66 -5.30
N VAL A 62 4.05 -9.68 -5.48
CA VAL A 62 3.31 -10.93 -5.71
C VAL A 62 3.42 -11.34 -7.18
N GLN A 63 3.27 -10.39 -8.08
CA GLN A 63 3.44 -10.55 -9.51
C GLN A 63 3.87 -9.22 -10.15
N GLU A 64 4.44 -9.31 -11.35
CA GLU A 64 4.72 -8.16 -12.20
C GLU A 64 4.03 -8.35 -13.55
N THR A 65 3.31 -7.33 -13.99
CA THR A 65 2.69 -7.26 -15.33
C THR A 65 3.02 -5.92 -15.95
N ASP A 66 3.67 -5.93 -17.12
CA ASP A 66 3.98 -4.73 -17.91
C ASP A 66 4.70 -3.61 -17.11
N GLY A 67 5.69 -3.98 -16.29
CA GLY A 67 6.46 -3.04 -15.47
C GLY A 67 5.67 -2.48 -14.28
N VAL A 68 4.59 -3.16 -13.86
CA VAL A 68 3.81 -2.83 -12.68
C VAL A 68 3.72 -4.05 -11.77
N TYR A 69 4.13 -3.88 -10.51
CA TYR A 69 3.86 -4.83 -9.46
C TYR A 69 2.39 -4.80 -9.09
N GLU A 70 1.74 -5.97 -9.08
CA GLU A 70 0.35 -6.13 -8.68
C GLU A 70 0.26 -6.97 -7.41
N GLY A 71 0.00 -6.30 -6.29
CA GLY A 71 0.03 -6.92 -4.98
C GLY A 71 1.44 -6.97 -4.40
N MET A 72 1.50 -6.79 -3.09
CA MET A 72 2.72 -6.82 -2.30
C MET A 72 2.55 -7.78 -1.14
N ALA A 73 3.60 -8.50 -0.81
CA ALA A 73 3.66 -9.37 0.35
C ALA A 73 4.68 -8.82 1.34
N LEU A 74 4.23 -8.54 2.56
CA LEU A 74 5.05 -8.01 3.64
C LEU A 74 5.46 -9.15 4.58
N ALA A 75 6.75 -9.40 4.67
CA ALA A 75 7.36 -10.17 5.75
C ALA A 75 7.70 -9.20 6.90
N TRP A 76 7.09 -9.40 8.08
CA TRP A 76 7.28 -8.55 9.25
C TRP A 76 7.29 -9.37 10.53
N GLU A 77 8.42 -9.39 11.23
CA GLU A 77 8.61 -10.08 12.52
C GLU A 77 8.12 -11.54 12.48
N GLY A 78 8.52 -12.27 11.43
CA GLY A 78 8.15 -13.67 11.22
C GLY A 78 6.73 -13.92 10.70
N ARG A 79 5.92 -12.87 10.50
CA ARG A 79 4.60 -12.96 9.86
C ARG A 79 4.67 -12.55 8.40
N PHE A 80 3.70 -13.03 7.63
CA PHE A 80 3.62 -12.77 6.20
C PHE A 80 2.17 -12.42 5.82
N LEU A 81 1.98 -11.25 5.21
CA LEU A 81 0.64 -10.81 4.79
C LEU A 81 0.67 -10.17 3.40
N ASN A 82 -0.35 -10.50 2.59
CA ASN A 82 -0.51 -9.94 1.25
C ASN A 82 -1.45 -8.73 1.28
N PHE A 83 -1.03 -7.68 0.57
CA PHE A 83 -1.77 -6.46 0.38
C PHE A 83 -2.00 -6.20 -1.12
N PRO A 84 -3.15 -5.61 -1.50
CA PRO A 84 -3.49 -5.33 -2.89
C PRO A 84 -2.81 -4.07 -3.44
N TRP A 85 -1.68 -3.66 -2.86
CA TRP A 85 -0.95 -2.46 -3.26
C TRP A 85 -0.31 -2.64 -4.64
N ARG A 86 -0.15 -1.54 -5.37
CA ARG A 86 0.47 -1.53 -6.69
C ARG A 86 1.67 -0.61 -6.66
N SER A 87 2.67 -0.91 -7.46
CA SER A 87 3.81 -0.01 -7.66
C SER A 87 4.33 -0.15 -9.08
N VAL A 88 4.84 0.94 -9.63
CA VAL A 88 5.74 0.87 -10.78
C VAL A 88 6.92 -0.01 -10.40
N ALA A 89 7.26 -0.96 -11.26
CA ALA A 89 8.45 -1.79 -11.14
C ALA A 89 9.64 -0.98 -11.67
N SER A 90 10.22 -0.17 -10.79
CA SER A 90 11.37 0.67 -11.10
C SER A 90 12.51 0.44 -10.11
N GLU A 91 13.75 0.46 -10.62
CA GLU A 91 14.95 0.53 -9.77
C GLU A 91 15.17 1.94 -9.22
N THR A 92 14.57 2.97 -9.83
CA THR A 92 14.72 4.37 -9.40
C THR A 92 13.51 5.20 -9.85
N PRO A 93 12.68 5.70 -8.92
CA PRO A 93 12.66 5.41 -7.48
C PRO A 93 12.31 3.93 -7.18
N SER A 94 13.06 3.29 -6.29
CA SER A 94 12.72 1.94 -5.81
C SER A 94 11.71 2.02 -4.67
N ALA A 95 11.00 0.91 -4.43
CA ALA A 95 10.24 0.73 -3.20
C ALA A 95 11.15 0.87 -1.97
N GLN A 96 10.59 1.32 -0.85
CA GLN A 96 11.31 1.42 0.43
C GLN A 96 10.47 0.79 1.54
N LEU A 97 11.17 0.17 2.49
CA LEU A 97 10.60 -0.41 3.71
C LEU A 97 11.40 0.12 4.89
N MET A 98 10.71 0.66 5.89
CA MET A 98 11.31 1.18 7.12
C MET A 98 10.52 0.69 8.34
N ALA A 99 11.17 0.71 9.50
CA ALA A 99 10.55 0.45 10.79
C ALA A 99 10.48 1.75 11.60
N MET A 100 9.29 2.07 12.13
CA MET A 100 9.08 3.25 12.95
C MET A 100 7.84 3.03 13.83
N ASP A 101 7.91 3.37 15.11
CA ASP A 101 6.74 3.39 16.00
C ASP A 101 5.88 4.63 15.71
N VAL A 102 4.90 4.48 14.82
CA VAL A 102 3.98 5.56 14.41
C VAL A 102 2.78 5.64 15.35
N THR A 103 2.32 4.49 15.83
CA THR A 103 1.20 4.38 16.78
C THR A 103 1.52 4.84 18.20
N GLN A 104 2.82 4.95 18.53
CA GLN A 104 3.35 5.26 19.86
C GLN A 104 2.99 4.21 20.91
N ASP A 105 2.87 2.96 20.49
CA ASP A 105 2.60 1.81 21.37
C ASP A 105 3.89 1.13 21.87
N GLY A 106 5.05 1.57 21.37
CA GLY A 106 6.37 1.01 21.67
C GLY A 106 6.78 -0.16 20.78
N ILE A 107 5.99 -0.49 19.76
CA ILE A 107 6.25 -1.52 18.76
C ILE A 107 6.44 -0.82 17.41
N GLU A 108 7.43 -1.25 16.63
CA GLU A 108 7.68 -0.63 15.33
C GLU A 108 6.64 -1.08 14.29
N ASP A 109 6.09 -0.11 13.56
CA ASP A 109 5.20 -0.30 12.43
C ASP A 109 6.01 -0.41 11.13
N ALA A 110 5.44 -1.13 10.15
CA ALA A 110 6.03 -1.22 8.83
C ALA A 110 5.64 -0.03 7.96
N ILE A 111 6.62 0.75 7.53
CA ILE A 111 6.42 1.93 6.67
C ILE A 111 6.87 1.58 5.26
N VAL A 112 5.94 1.59 4.32
CA VAL A 112 6.17 1.19 2.94
C VAL A 112 5.94 2.37 2.01
N PHE A 113 6.97 2.73 1.24
CA PHE A 113 6.87 3.73 0.19
C PHE A 113 6.91 3.02 -1.17
N LEU A 114 5.87 3.22 -1.97
CA LEU A 114 5.74 2.69 -3.33
C LEU A 114 5.64 3.83 -4.34
N THR A 115 6.04 3.57 -5.58
CA THR A 115 5.89 4.55 -6.66
C THR A 115 4.61 4.25 -7.41
N ALA A 116 3.63 5.14 -7.37
CA ALA A 116 2.39 4.99 -8.13
C ALA A 116 2.53 5.48 -9.57
N ALA A 117 3.30 6.55 -9.77
CA ALA A 117 3.62 7.08 -11.09
C ALA A 117 4.89 7.93 -11.04
N ASP A 118 5.70 7.87 -12.08
CA ASP A 118 6.87 8.72 -12.26
C ASP A 118 7.07 9.06 -13.75
N GLY A 119 7.74 10.19 -14.03
CA GLY A 119 8.01 10.64 -15.38
C GLY A 119 8.35 12.12 -15.47
N THR A 120 8.30 12.68 -16.68
CA THR A 120 8.59 14.11 -16.87
C THR A 120 7.50 14.97 -16.20
N GLY A 121 7.85 15.61 -15.09
CA GLY A 121 6.94 16.47 -14.32
C GLY A 121 5.96 15.72 -13.41
N VAL A 122 6.13 14.40 -13.25
CA VAL A 122 5.28 13.55 -12.40
C VAL A 122 6.15 12.73 -11.45
N TYR A 123 5.81 12.75 -10.17
CA TYR A 123 6.31 11.84 -9.15
C TYR A 123 5.21 11.67 -8.10
N VAL A 124 4.60 10.50 -8.05
CA VAL A 124 3.51 10.17 -7.14
C VAL A 124 3.93 8.97 -6.33
N GLU A 125 4.23 9.22 -5.08
CA GLU A 125 4.49 8.19 -4.08
C GLU A 125 3.18 7.74 -3.43
N GLN A 126 3.14 6.50 -2.98
CA GLN A 126 2.12 5.94 -2.11
C GLN A 126 2.79 5.53 -0.81
N LEU A 127 2.17 5.90 0.30
CA LEU A 127 2.60 5.50 1.62
C LEU A 127 1.58 4.51 2.19
N HIS A 128 2.07 3.38 2.64
CA HIS A 128 1.32 2.40 3.43
C HIS A 128 1.99 2.24 4.77
N ILE A 129 1.20 2.18 5.84
CA ILE A 129 1.69 1.93 7.20
C ILE A 129 0.92 0.73 7.73
N VAL A 130 1.63 -0.31 8.16
CA VAL A 130 1.04 -1.51 8.73
C VAL A 130 1.39 -1.58 10.21
N ASP A 131 0.35 -1.65 11.04
CA ASP A 131 0.49 -1.78 12.49
C ASP A 131 1.34 -3.01 12.84
N GLY A 132 2.41 -2.77 13.59
CA GLY A 132 3.41 -3.77 13.95
C GLY A 132 2.87 -4.89 14.83
N THR A 133 1.71 -4.72 15.45
CA THR A 133 1.07 -5.72 16.33
C THR A 133 -0.04 -6.47 15.62
N GLN A 134 -0.93 -5.76 14.96
CA GLN A 134 -2.16 -6.27 14.36
C GLN A 134 -1.94 -6.76 12.93
N MET A 135 -0.89 -6.32 12.24
CA MET A 135 -0.67 -6.55 10.80
C MET A 135 -1.84 -6.04 9.95
N VAL A 136 -2.40 -4.89 10.33
CA VAL A 136 -3.47 -4.21 9.59
C VAL A 136 -2.95 -2.86 9.11
N GLU A 137 -3.33 -2.47 7.90
CA GLU A 137 -2.97 -1.17 7.37
C GLU A 137 -3.69 -0.05 8.15
N ILE A 138 -2.93 0.93 8.63
CA ILE A 138 -3.43 2.12 9.28
C ILE A 138 -3.90 3.08 8.19
N MET A 139 -5.20 3.34 8.17
CA MET A 139 -5.79 4.17 7.13
C MET A 139 -5.47 5.64 7.37
N MET A 140 -5.33 6.40 6.27
CA MET A 140 -5.23 7.86 6.29
C MET A 140 -6.10 8.46 5.20
N LYS A 141 -6.55 9.70 5.43
CA LYS A 141 -7.21 10.45 4.36
C LYS A 141 -6.21 10.67 3.21
N ASP A 142 -6.67 10.40 1.99
CA ASP A 142 -5.92 10.67 0.77
C ASP A 142 -5.46 12.14 0.73
N PRO A 143 -4.15 12.42 0.62
CA PRO A 143 -3.64 13.79 0.66
C PRO A 143 -4.04 14.62 -0.55
N VAL A 144 -4.24 14.02 -1.72
CA VAL A 144 -4.72 14.72 -2.92
C VAL A 144 -6.13 15.22 -2.67
N LYS A 145 -7.01 14.37 -2.12
CA LYS A 145 -8.38 14.78 -1.75
C LYS A 145 -8.38 15.86 -0.67
N ALA A 146 -7.55 15.73 0.36
CA ALA A 146 -7.44 16.74 1.41
C ALA A 146 -6.95 18.09 0.85
N ALA A 147 -5.98 18.08 -0.07
CA ALA A 147 -5.50 19.27 -0.76
C ALA A 147 -6.57 19.89 -1.67
N GLU A 148 -7.30 19.09 -2.44
CA GLU A 148 -8.42 19.56 -3.28
C GLU A 148 -9.50 20.27 -2.46
N GLU A 149 -9.90 19.69 -1.32
CA GLU A 149 -10.84 20.33 -0.40
C GLU A 149 -10.29 21.64 0.17
N TYR A 150 -9.01 21.68 0.54
CA TYR A 150 -8.35 22.91 1.00
C TYR A 150 -8.33 24.00 -0.07
N ILE A 151 -7.99 23.66 -1.31
CA ILE A 151 -7.99 24.59 -2.46
C ILE A 151 -9.38 25.22 -2.66
N GLN A 152 -10.45 24.43 -2.51
CA GLN A 152 -11.82 24.93 -2.67
C GLN A 152 -12.20 26.01 -1.65
N VAL A 153 -11.62 25.98 -0.45
CA VAL A 153 -11.93 26.95 0.62
C VAL A 153 -10.90 28.06 0.74
N SER A 154 -9.65 27.83 0.33
CA SER A 154 -8.56 28.81 0.42
C SER A 154 -8.80 30.04 -0.44
N THR A 155 -8.81 31.23 0.17
CA THR A 155 -8.93 32.51 -0.55
C THR A 155 -7.64 32.83 -1.31
N GLU A 156 -6.47 32.54 -0.72
CA GLU A 156 -5.16 32.78 -1.33
C GLU A 156 -5.01 32.06 -2.67
N LEU A 157 -5.36 30.77 -2.70
CA LEU A 157 -5.27 29.96 -3.92
C LEU A 157 -6.32 30.37 -4.98
N LYS A 158 -7.48 30.89 -4.55
CA LYS A 158 -8.49 31.43 -5.48
C LYS A 158 -8.02 32.69 -6.20
N GLU A 159 -7.24 33.54 -5.53
CA GLU A 159 -6.69 34.75 -6.15
C GLU A 159 -5.64 34.42 -7.22
N ILE A 160 -4.94 33.29 -7.05
CA ILE A 160 -3.96 32.80 -8.02
C ILE A 160 -4.63 32.24 -9.29
N GLY A 161 -5.85 31.71 -9.17
CA GLY A 161 -6.62 31.16 -10.28
C GLY A 161 -6.73 29.62 -10.23
N PRO A 162 -7.11 28.96 -11.35
CA PRO A 162 -7.28 27.51 -11.35
C PRO A 162 -5.94 26.79 -11.16
N VAL A 163 -5.88 25.93 -10.16
CA VAL A 163 -4.70 25.15 -9.78
C VAL A 163 -5.07 23.67 -9.61
N THR A 164 -4.08 22.81 -9.70
CA THR A 164 -4.19 21.35 -9.58
C THR A 164 -3.11 20.82 -8.65
N VAL A 165 -3.36 19.64 -8.10
CA VAL A 165 -2.43 18.86 -7.26
C VAL A 165 -2.41 17.42 -7.77
N GLY A 166 -1.46 16.61 -7.27
CA GLY A 166 -1.40 15.18 -7.56
C GLY A 166 -0.37 14.77 -8.63
N ASN A 167 0.26 15.72 -9.33
CA ASN A 167 1.41 15.41 -10.19
C ASN A 167 2.69 15.19 -9.40
N TYR A 168 2.81 15.87 -8.25
CA TYR A 168 3.88 15.64 -7.29
C TYR A 168 3.25 15.32 -5.94
N VAL A 169 3.50 14.12 -5.42
CA VAL A 169 3.14 13.67 -4.08
C VAL A 169 4.33 12.93 -3.51
N LYS A 170 4.84 13.42 -2.38
CA LYS A 170 5.95 12.81 -1.66
C LYS A 170 5.65 12.73 -0.18
N TYR A 171 6.01 11.62 0.45
CA TYR A 171 5.83 11.42 1.87
C TYR A 171 7.15 11.49 2.63
N GLU A 172 7.05 11.82 3.91
CA GLU A 172 8.12 11.68 4.88
C GLU A 172 7.51 11.22 6.21
N VAL A 173 8.13 10.23 6.84
CA VAL A 173 7.72 9.72 8.16
C VAL A 173 8.86 9.96 9.16
N LYS A 174 8.56 10.65 10.26
CA LYS A 174 9.52 10.99 11.32
C LYS A 174 8.87 10.76 12.69
N GLY A 175 9.31 9.72 13.39
CA GLY A 175 8.63 9.28 14.61
C GLY A 175 7.17 8.97 14.30
N SER A 176 6.25 9.55 15.08
CA SER A 176 4.81 9.40 14.88
C SER A 176 4.19 10.33 13.83
N THR A 177 4.98 11.21 13.22
CA THR A 177 4.47 12.24 12.31
C THR A 177 4.66 11.82 10.86
N VAL A 178 3.58 11.87 10.10
CA VAL A 178 3.58 11.65 8.64
C VAL A 178 3.35 12.99 7.95
N THR A 179 4.21 13.33 7.00
CA THR A 179 4.08 14.52 6.17
C THR A 179 3.84 14.10 4.73
N ALA A 180 2.81 14.64 4.08
CA ALA A 180 2.60 14.55 2.64
C ALA A 180 2.81 15.93 2.01
N THR A 181 3.75 16.03 1.07
CA THR A 181 4.01 17.23 0.30
C THR A 181 3.44 17.06 -1.10
N LEU A 182 2.56 17.99 -1.50
CA LEU A 182 1.91 18.02 -2.80
C LEU A 182 2.32 19.27 -3.57
N GLY A 183 2.76 19.09 -4.80
CA GLY A 183 3.07 20.21 -5.68
C GLY A 183 1.78 20.82 -6.22
N VAL A 184 1.61 22.13 -6.01
CA VAL A 184 0.50 22.90 -6.56
C VAL A 184 0.93 23.53 -7.87
N ALA A 185 0.15 23.28 -8.93
CA ALA A 185 0.51 23.70 -10.28
C ALA A 185 -0.69 24.23 -11.08
N GLN A 186 -0.45 25.25 -11.91
CA GLN A 186 -1.42 25.71 -12.93
C GLN A 186 -1.30 24.91 -14.23
N SER A 187 -0.13 24.32 -14.48
CA SER A 187 0.15 23.47 -15.64
C SER A 187 1.35 22.57 -15.35
N PHE A 188 1.65 21.61 -16.25
CA PHE A 188 2.82 20.74 -16.13
C PHE A 188 4.18 21.48 -16.06
N SER A 189 4.23 22.75 -16.49
CA SER A 189 5.43 23.58 -16.49
C SER A 189 5.38 24.75 -15.50
N GLN A 190 4.27 24.94 -14.78
CA GLN A 190 4.08 26.09 -13.90
C GLN A 190 3.65 25.62 -12.51
N TYR A 191 4.66 25.36 -11.68
CA TYR A 191 4.53 25.14 -10.24
C TYR A 191 4.47 26.48 -9.53
N ILE A 192 3.55 26.61 -8.57
CA ILE A 192 3.30 27.85 -7.84
C ILE A 192 3.62 27.75 -6.34
N GLY A 193 3.77 26.53 -5.83
CA GLY A 193 4.04 26.28 -4.43
C GLY A 193 3.77 24.83 -4.04
N ASP A 194 3.91 24.57 -2.75
CA ASP A 194 3.64 23.27 -2.13
C ASP A 194 2.51 23.38 -1.12
N LEU A 195 1.67 22.34 -1.08
CA LEU A 195 0.79 22.03 0.05
C LEU A 195 1.42 20.93 0.89
N VAL A 196 1.63 21.20 2.16
CA VAL A 196 2.19 20.27 3.13
C VAL A 196 1.08 19.88 4.10
N ILE A 197 0.73 18.59 4.13
CA ILE A 197 -0.27 18.03 5.03
C ILE A 197 0.44 17.19 6.07
N THR A 198 0.23 17.51 7.34
CA THR A 198 0.77 16.75 8.46
C THR A 198 -0.33 15.87 9.05
N TYR A 199 -0.04 14.59 9.24
CA TYR A 199 -0.91 13.62 9.87
C TYR A 199 -0.33 13.13 11.20
N GLN A 200 -1.23 12.81 12.13
CA GLN A 200 -0.93 12.17 13.40
C GLN A 200 -1.85 10.99 13.62
N TYR A 201 -1.35 9.97 14.32
CA TYR A 201 -2.15 8.82 14.68
C TYR A 201 -3.19 9.19 15.75
N ASN A 202 -4.46 8.88 15.48
CA ASN A 202 -5.53 9.03 16.44
C ASN A 202 -5.94 7.66 17.01
N PRO A 203 -5.53 7.33 18.24
CA PRO A 203 -5.79 6.02 18.85
C PRO A 203 -7.27 5.77 19.18
N LYS A 204 -8.16 6.76 19.04
CA LYS A 204 -9.61 6.57 19.25
C LYS A 204 -10.31 5.97 18.03
N VAL A 205 -9.77 6.22 16.84
CA VAL A 205 -10.34 5.76 15.57
C VAL A 205 -9.39 4.80 14.83
N GLU A 206 -8.16 4.63 15.32
CA GLU A 206 -7.13 3.74 14.75
C GLU A 206 -6.74 4.13 13.32
N GLU A 207 -6.69 5.45 13.07
CA GLU A 207 -6.38 6.05 11.77
C GLU A 207 -5.41 7.23 11.93
N LEU A 208 -4.73 7.59 10.84
CA LEU A 208 -3.99 8.84 10.72
C LEU A 208 -4.91 9.97 10.27
N GLU A 209 -5.06 10.98 11.12
CA GLU A 209 -5.86 12.16 10.84
C GLU A 209 -4.98 13.35 10.47
N ALA A 210 -5.44 14.16 9.51
CA ALA A 210 -4.76 15.39 9.14
C ALA A 210 -4.84 16.39 10.30
N GLU A 211 -3.68 16.74 10.86
CA GLU A 211 -3.54 17.72 11.94
C GLU A 211 -3.48 19.15 11.38
N SER A 212 -2.78 19.34 10.26
CA SER A 212 -2.63 20.65 9.64
C SER A 212 -2.37 20.57 8.13
N ILE A 213 -2.70 21.66 7.44
CA ILE A 213 -2.39 21.89 6.03
C ILE A 213 -1.75 23.27 5.92
N LEU A 214 -0.54 23.33 5.34
CA LEU A 214 0.21 24.56 5.11
C LEU A 214 0.48 24.72 3.62
N TYR A 215 0.15 25.90 3.07
CA TYR A 215 0.56 26.29 1.73
C TYR A 215 1.82 27.15 1.79
N THR A 216 2.80 26.87 0.92
CA THR A 216 4.00 27.68 0.73
C THR A 216 4.16 28.02 -0.74
N ALA A 217 4.05 29.31 -1.08
CA ALA A 217 4.26 29.81 -2.45
C ALA A 217 5.75 29.89 -2.83
N PHE A 218 6.03 29.81 -4.13
CA PHE A 218 7.36 30.03 -4.73
C PHE A 218 7.50 31.40 -5.41
#